data_AF-A0A7X4FRL7-F1
#
_entry.id   AF-A0A7X4FRL7-F1
#
_cell.length_a   1.000
_cell.length_b   1.000
_cell.length_c   1.000
_cell.angle_alpha   90.00
_cell.angle_beta   90.00
_cell.angle_gamma   90.00
#
_symmetry.space_group_name_H-M   'P 1'
#
loop_
_entity.id
_entity.type
_entity.pdbx_description
1 polymer ?
#
loop_
_entity_poly.entity_id
_entity_poly.type
_entity_poly.pdbx_seq_one_letter_code
_entity_poly.pdbx_strand_id
1 'polypeptide(L)' 'LQDTDGRGQQFGDFPQHVYTVRFTARELWGDRGAERDAIYVELWEDYLEPV' A
#
# COMPACT_ATOMS: atom_id res chain seq x y z
N LEU A 1 14.74 -3.65 5.61
CA LEU A 1 13.60 -3.61 6.57
C LEU A 1 12.32 -3.38 5.77
N GLN A 2 12.04 -4.25 4.79
CA GLN A 2 10.86 -4.20 3.91
C GLN A 2 10.38 -5.59 3.45
N ASP A 3 11.01 -6.69 3.88
CA ASP A 3 10.69 -8.04 3.40
C ASP A 3 9.77 -8.78 4.36
N THR A 4 8.82 -8.10 4.98
CA THR A 4 8.05 -8.70 6.08
C THR A 4 6.61 -8.26 6.03
N ASP A 5 5.71 -9.23 5.90
CA ASP A 5 4.27 -8.99 5.84
C ASP A 5 3.72 -8.49 7.19
N GLY A 6 2.42 -8.18 7.25
CA GLY A 6 1.73 -7.75 8.47
C GLY A 6 1.79 -8.76 9.64
N ARG A 7 2.30 -9.98 9.43
CA ARG A 7 2.47 -11.03 10.45
C ARG A 7 3.92 -11.18 10.90
N GLY A 8 4.85 -10.36 10.40
CA GLY A 8 6.26 -10.52 10.75
C GLY A 8 6.94 -11.65 9.96
N GLN A 9 6.28 -12.22 8.94
CA GLN A 9 6.84 -13.31 8.17
C GLN A 9 7.72 -12.77 7.04
N GLN A 10 8.99 -13.19 7.02
CA GLN A 10 9.82 -12.98 5.86
C GLN A 10 9.31 -13.87 4.73
N PHE A 11 8.79 -13.26 3.67
CA PHE A 11 8.54 -13.98 2.42
C PHE A 11 9.89 -14.30 1.81
N GLY A 12 10.48 -15.41 2.25
CA GLY A 12 11.71 -15.94 1.67
C GLY A 12 11.53 -16.08 0.16
N ASP A 13 12.36 -15.37 -0.60
CA ASP A 13 12.61 -15.55 -2.04
C ASP A 13 11.38 -15.72 -2.97
N PHE A 14 10.23 -15.14 -2.64
CA PHE A 14 9.10 -15.05 -3.57
C PHE A 14 9.06 -13.64 -4.18
N PRO A 15 9.67 -13.42 -5.35
CA PRO A 15 9.58 -12.13 -6.02
C PRO A 15 8.13 -11.89 -6.43
N GLN A 16 7.50 -10.90 -5.79
CA GLN A 16 6.20 -10.39 -6.19
C GLN A 16 6.36 -9.00 -6.83
N HIS A 17 5.46 -8.67 -7.76
CA HIS A 17 5.42 -7.32 -8.30
C HIS A 17 4.99 -6.33 -7.21
N VAL A 18 5.71 -5.20 -7.13
CA VAL A 18 5.37 -4.08 -6.24
C VAL A 18 4.83 -2.95 -7.08
N TYR A 19 3.70 -2.40 -6.66
CA TYR A 19 3.03 -1.29 -7.32
C TYR A 19 2.97 -0.08 -6.39
N THR A 20 3.19 1.11 -6.94
CA THR A 20 2.92 2.36 -6.25
C THR A 20 1.45 2.74 -6.46
N VAL A 21 0.66 2.65 -5.40
CA VAL A 21 -0.76 3.01 -5.40
C VAL A 21 -0.93 4.40 -4.80
N ARG A 22 -1.75 5.23 -5.45
CA ARG A 22 -2.07 6.60 -5.01
C ARG A 22 -3.43 6.61 -4.32
N PHE A 23 -3.45 7.08 -3.07
CA PHE A 23 -4.66 7.42 -2.33
C PHE A 23 -4.73 8.93 -2.13
N THR A 24 -5.92 9.50 -2.20
CA THR A 24 -6.19 10.84 -1.69
C THR A 24 -6.17 10.83 -0.16
N ALA A 25 -5.81 11.94 0.47
CA ALA A 25 -5.88 12.02 1.93
C ALA A 25 -7.31 11.82 2.46
N ARG A 26 -8.33 12.16 1.67
CA ARG A 26 -9.74 11.98 2.03
C ARG A 26 -10.20 10.53 2.00
N GLU A 27 -9.67 9.70 1.10
CA GLU A 27 -9.98 8.26 1.10
C GLU A 27 -9.49 7.57 2.38
N LEU A 28 -8.34 7.99 2.91
CA LEU A 28 -7.76 7.40 4.12
C LEU A 28 -8.34 8.01 5.41
N TRP A 29 -8.58 9.32 5.43
CA TRP A 29 -8.88 10.06 6.67
C TRP A 29 -10.24 10.77 6.69
N GLY A 30 -11.04 10.63 5.63
CA GLY A 30 -12.30 11.35 5.46
C GLY A 30 -12.10 12.87 5.40
N ASP A 31 -13.04 13.63 5.94
CA ASP A 31 -13.02 15.10 5.91
C ASP A 31 -11.82 15.75 6.63
N ARG A 32 -11.11 14.98 7.47
CA ARG A 32 -9.87 15.43 8.12
C ARG A 32 -8.67 15.45 7.16
N GLY A 33 -8.77 14.75 6.03
CA GLY A 33 -7.74 14.73 5.00
C GLY A 33 -7.74 16.02 4.17
N ALA A 34 -6.55 16.56 3.92
CA ALA A 34 -6.39 17.73 3.05
C ALA A 34 -6.81 17.40 1.61
N GLU A 35 -7.59 18.28 0.99
CA GLU A 35 -8.21 18.02 -0.32
C GLU A 35 -7.21 17.81 -1.47
N ARG A 36 -6.05 18.43 -1.37
CA ARG A 36 -5.03 18.44 -2.43
C ARG A 36 -3.88 17.47 -2.17
N ASP A 37 -3.94 16.74 -1.06
CA ASP A 37 -2.87 15.85 -0.63
C ASP A 37 -3.12 14.43 -1.11
N ALA A 38 -2.02 13.74 -1.41
CA ALA A 38 -2.04 12.35 -1.83
C ALA A 38 -0.93 11.55 -1.11
N ILE A 39 -1.25 10.31 -0.80
CA ILE A 39 -0.36 9.34 -0.16
C ILE A 39 -0.04 8.28 -1.21
N TYR A 40 1.24 7.98 -1.36
CA TYR A 40 1.73 6.92 -2.23
C TYR A 40 2.22 5.77 -1.37
N VAL A 41 1.67 4.57 -1.61
CA VAL A 41 2.00 3.36 -0.86
C VAL A 41 2.51 2.30 -1.83
N GLU A 42 3.59 1.63 -1.46
CA GLU A 42 4.12 0.48 -2.19
C GLU A 42 3.44 -0.78 -1.67
N LEU A 43 2.73 -1.49 -2.55
CA LEU A 43 1.98 -2.70 -2.22
C LEU A 43 2.40 -3.84 -3.15
N TRP A 44 2.53 -5.05 -2.61
CA TRP A 44 2.66 -6.27 -3.41
C TRP A 44 1.36 -6.58 -4.16
N GLU A 45 1.48 -7.31 -5.26
CA GLU A 45 0.36 -7.77 -6.10
C GLU A 45 -0.76 -8.44 -5.28
N ASP A 46 -0.42 -9.30 -4.32
CA ASP A 46 -1.40 -10.02 -3.48
C ASP A 46 -2.26 -9.11 -2.58
N TYR A 47 -1.88 -7.85 -2.38
CA TYR A 47 -2.67 -6.85 -1.64
C TYR A 47 -3.67 -6.09 -2.52
N LEU A 48 -3.68 -6.35 -3.83
CA LEU A 48 -4.51 -5.64 -4.79
C LEU A 48 -5.59 -6.57 -5.35
N GLU A 49 -6.81 -6.04 -5.45
CA GLU A 49 -7.91 -6.70 -6.14
C GLU A 49 -8.42 -5.78 -7.27
N PRO A 50 -8.95 -6.34 -8.37
CA PRO A 50 -9.61 -5.56 -9.42
C PRO A 50 -10.83 -4.83 -8.84
N VAL A 51 -10.96 -3.54 -9.15
CA VAL A 51 -12.11 -2.70 -8.77
C VAL A 51 -13.29 -2.86 -9.72
#